data_AF-A0A7T1HQR6-F1
#
_entry.id   AF-A0A7T1HQR6-F1
#
_cell.length_a   1.000
_cell.length_b   1.000
_cell.length_c   1.000
_cell.angle_alpha   90.00
_cell.angle_beta   90.00
_cell.angle_gamma   90.00
#
_symmetry.space_group_name_H-M   'P 1'
#
loop_
_entity.id
_entity.type
_entity.pdbx_description
1 polymer ?
#
loop_
_entity_poly.entity_id
_entity_poly.type
_entity_poly.pdbx_seq_one_letter_code
_entity_poly.pdbx_strand_id
1 'polypeptide(L)'
;MTQVDSSPVETSTGAGTRQEGGCAEGRGKVGVVLLNLGGPERIQDVGPFLYNLFADPEIIRLPTPALQKPLAWLISTLRSGKSREAYRSIGGGSPLRRITEQQARELQSVLRQRGLEATTYVAMRYWHPFTESAVSDMKADGIHEVVVLPLYPHFSISTSGSSFRELQRLRQSDPDFAHLPIRCIRSYYDHPGYVNAMAGLIERQVAACPDPASAHVFFSAHGVPKSYVEEAGDPYQQEIEACAALIMDRLAERLGHRNPFTLAYQSRVGPVEWLKPYTDEALHELGEQGVKDLVVVPISFVSEHIETLEEIDIEYREIATESGITNFRRVPALDIDPTFISGLADLVQQSMAGPEVNLDQAAALSTTVKLYPQDKWAWGWNNSSEVWNGRLAMVGFSAFLLELLSGRGPLHAIGLL
;
A
#
# COMPACT_ATOMS: atom_id res chain seq x y z
N MET A 1 -8.74 -88.46 -14.02
CA MET A 1 -8.13 -89.42 -14.94
C MET A 1 -7.34 -88.62 -15.97
N THR A 2 -6.03 -88.84 -15.97
CA THR A 2 -5.07 -88.67 -17.07
C THR A 2 -4.67 -87.26 -17.55
N GLN A 3 -3.40 -86.95 -17.25
CA GLN A 3 -2.52 -85.92 -17.82
C GLN A 3 -2.18 -86.19 -19.31
N VAL A 4 -1.63 -85.17 -20.00
CA VAL A 4 -0.33 -85.09 -20.74
C VAL A 4 -0.32 -83.66 -21.33
N ASP A 5 0.46 -82.67 -20.86
CA ASP A 5 1.91 -82.42 -20.87
C ASP A 5 2.52 -82.04 -22.24
N SER A 6 3.05 -80.81 -22.33
CA SER A 6 4.22 -80.44 -23.13
C SER A 6 4.69 -79.00 -22.78
N SER A 7 5.87 -78.95 -22.15
CA SER A 7 6.66 -77.80 -21.64
C SER A 7 7.37 -76.98 -22.78
N PRO A 8 8.32 -76.03 -22.57
CA PRO A 8 8.88 -75.44 -21.33
C PRO A 8 9.10 -73.89 -21.34
N VAL A 9 9.68 -73.46 -20.22
CA VAL A 9 10.11 -72.16 -19.69
C VAL A 9 11.18 -71.43 -20.51
N GLU A 10 11.12 -70.09 -20.55
CA GLU A 10 12.31 -69.21 -20.57
C GLU A 10 12.09 -67.91 -19.76
N THR A 11 13.16 -67.51 -19.09
CA THR A 11 13.28 -66.53 -18.00
C THR A 11 13.38 -65.08 -18.46
N SER A 12 12.78 -64.15 -17.70
CA SER A 12 13.11 -62.73 -17.76
C SER A 12 13.08 -62.12 -16.36
N THR A 13 14.28 -61.84 -15.84
CA THR A 13 14.57 -61.02 -14.66
C THR A 13 14.25 -59.56 -14.94
N GLY A 14 13.24 -59.02 -14.25
CA GLY A 14 12.96 -57.59 -14.17
C GLY A 14 13.17 -57.10 -12.74
N ALA A 15 14.30 -56.45 -12.49
CA ALA A 15 14.63 -55.82 -11.21
C ALA A 15 13.61 -54.73 -10.86
N GLY A 16 13.14 -54.74 -9.63
CA GLY A 16 12.25 -53.71 -9.09
C GLY A 16 12.96 -52.37 -8.97
N THR A 17 12.42 -51.36 -9.65
CA THR A 17 12.83 -49.97 -9.47
C THR A 17 12.31 -49.47 -8.13
N ARG A 18 13.19 -49.35 -7.14
CA ARG A 18 12.95 -48.50 -5.98
C ARG A 18 12.80 -47.07 -6.50
N GLN A 19 11.68 -46.42 -6.19
CA GLN A 19 11.58 -44.97 -6.27
C GLN A 19 12.54 -44.39 -5.23
N GLU A 20 13.73 -44.02 -5.71
CA GLU A 20 14.63 -43.13 -4.98
C GLU A 20 14.01 -41.74 -4.96
N GLY A 21 13.93 -41.16 -3.76
CA GLY A 21 13.45 -39.79 -3.56
C GLY A 21 14.33 -38.82 -4.33
N GLY A 22 13.70 -38.04 -5.21
CA GLY A 22 14.33 -36.92 -5.89
C GLY A 22 14.80 -35.90 -4.86
N CYS A 23 16.11 -35.85 -4.66
CA CYS A 23 16.80 -34.72 -4.06
C CYS A 23 16.44 -33.47 -4.88
N ALA A 24 15.98 -32.40 -4.23
CA ALA A 24 15.65 -31.14 -4.90
C ALA A 24 16.87 -30.61 -5.67
N GLU A 25 16.86 -30.74 -7.00
CA GLU A 25 17.84 -30.10 -7.86
C GLU A 25 17.69 -28.58 -7.77
N GLY A 26 18.73 -27.95 -7.23
CA GLY A 26 19.09 -26.53 -7.17
C GLY A 26 18.02 -25.51 -7.60
N ARG A 27 17.11 -25.15 -6.69
CA ARG A 27 16.44 -23.84 -6.81
C ARG A 27 17.48 -22.76 -6.51
N GLY A 28 17.76 -21.90 -7.48
CA GLY A 28 18.68 -20.78 -7.30
C GLY A 28 18.25 -19.85 -6.18
N LYS A 29 19.20 -19.04 -5.67
CA LYS A 29 18.97 -18.06 -4.61
C LYS A 29 17.84 -17.08 -4.98
N VAL A 30 16.84 -16.97 -4.11
CA VAL A 30 15.66 -16.12 -4.32
C VAL A 30 15.84 -14.76 -3.63
N GLY A 31 15.59 -13.68 -4.36
CA GLY A 31 15.50 -12.34 -3.80
C GLY A 31 14.06 -11.98 -3.49
N VAL A 32 13.77 -11.43 -2.32
CA VAL A 32 12.44 -10.91 -1.98
C VAL A 32 12.54 -9.41 -1.77
N VAL A 33 11.95 -8.61 -2.64
CA VAL A 33 12.01 -7.14 -2.57
C VAL A 33 10.74 -6.62 -1.92
N LEU A 34 10.88 -6.06 -0.72
CA LEU A 34 9.79 -5.39 -0.01
C LEU A 34 9.69 -3.96 -0.49
N LEU A 35 8.57 -3.62 -1.14
CA LEU A 35 8.31 -2.26 -1.64
C LEU A 35 7.50 -1.47 -0.63
N ASN A 36 7.94 -0.25 -0.33
CA ASN A 36 7.18 0.66 0.52
C ASN A 36 7.47 2.13 0.14
N LEU A 37 6.74 3.08 0.72
CA LEU A 37 6.79 4.49 0.35
C LEU A 37 8.14 5.11 0.77
N GLY A 38 8.64 4.69 1.93
CA GLY A 38 9.71 5.35 2.64
C GLY A 38 9.18 6.44 3.57
N GLY A 39 10.06 6.98 4.39
CA GLY A 39 9.74 8.09 5.27
C GLY A 39 11.02 8.75 5.78
N PRO A 40 10.98 10.06 6.05
CA PRO A 40 12.14 10.82 6.49
C PRO A 40 12.55 10.35 7.90
N GLU A 41 13.81 9.93 8.08
CA GLU A 41 14.32 9.44 9.37
C GLU A 41 14.59 10.57 10.36
N ARG A 42 14.82 11.78 9.85
CA ARG A 42 15.13 12.97 10.63
C ARG A 42 14.32 14.15 10.12
N ILE A 43 14.08 15.13 10.99
CA ILE A 43 13.38 16.38 10.64
C ILE A 43 13.97 17.11 9.42
N GLN A 44 15.30 17.07 9.26
CA GLN A 44 15.99 17.69 8.12
C GLN A 44 15.66 17.00 6.77
N ASP A 45 15.29 15.73 6.82
CA ASP A 45 15.00 14.89 5.66
C ASP A 45 13.60 15.12 5.09
N VAL A 46 12.70 15.73 5.86
CA VAL A 46 11.29 15.96 5.49
C VAL A 46 11.16 16.74 4.18
N GLY A 47 11.95 17.81 4.00
CA GLY A 47 11.90 18.62 2.77
C GLY A 47 12.27 17.80 1.52
N PRO A 48 13.48 17.20 1.49
CA PRO A 48 13.89 16.31 0.41
C PRO A 48 12.93 15.14 0.14
N PHE A 49 12.40 14.51 1.19
CA PHE A 49 11.40 13.45 1.07
C PHE A 49 10.13 13.94 0.36
N LEU A 50 9.55 15.06 0.80
CA LEU A 50 8.37 15.65 0.16
C LEU A 50 8.64 16.04 -1.29
N TYR A 51 9.85 16.54 -1.59
CA TYR A 51 10.25 16.84 -2.96
C TYR A 51 10.18 15.59 -3.84
N ASN A 52 10.76 14.47 -3.39
CA ASN A 52 10.73 13.21 -4.14
C ASN A 52 9.29 12.70 -4.34
N LEU A 53 8.46 12.78 -3.29
CA LEU A 53 7.05 12.38 -3.35
C LEU A 53 6.26 13.19 -4.39
N PHE A 54 6.35 14.52 -4.37
CA PHE A 54 5.61 15.37 -5.30
C PHE A 54 6.24 15.44 -6.70
N ALA A 55 7.51 15.05 -6.85
CA ALA A 55 8.17 14.94 -8.15
C ALA A 55 7.69 13.70 -8.94
N ASP A 56 7.01 12.76 -8.30
CA ASP A 56 6.45 11.60 -8.96
C ASP A 56 5.15 11.96 -9.72
N PRO A 57 5.13 11.78 -11.06
CA PRO A 57 3.93 12.02 -11.85
C PRO A 57 2.76 11.11 -11.47
N GLU A 58 3.02 10.00 -10.76
CA GLU A 58 1.99 9.07 -10.30
C GLU A 58 1.24 9.54 -9.06
N ILE A 59 1.80 10.49 -8.31
CA ILE A 59 1.15 11.12 -7.16
C ILE A 59 0.37 12.35 -7.60
N ILE A 60 0.97 13.19 -8.46
CA ILE A 60 0.29 14.34 -9.07
C ILE A 60 0.52 14.29 -10.58
N ARG A 61 -0.51 13.91 -11.33
CA ARG A 61 -0.47 13.85 -12.79
C ARG A 61 -0.67 15.25 -13.38
N LEU A 62 0.42 15.90 -13.78
CA LEU A 62 0.36 17.17 -14.52
C LEU A 62 0.31 16.94 -16.04
N PRO A 63 -0.41 17.80 -16.79
CA PRO A 63 -0.46 17.70 -18.25
C PRO A 63 0.90 17.96 -18.93
N THR A 64 1.79 18.70 -18.27
CA THR A 64 3.12 19.03 -18.79
C THR A 64 4.20 18.51 -17.83
N PRO A 65 4.95 17.44 -18.19
CA PRO A 65 5.98 16.86 -17.33
C PRO A 65 7.08 17.85 -16.89
N ALA A 66 7.38 18.85 -17.72
CA ALA A 66 8.36 19.88 -17.39
C ALA A 66 7.97 20.74 -16.16
N LEU A 67 6.69 20.80 -15.82
CA LEU A 67 6.19 21.54 -14.65
C LEU A 67 6.25 20.72 -13.36
N GLN A 68 6.50 19.40 -13.43
CA GLN A 68 6.49 18.52 -12.27
C GLN A 68 7.53 18.93 -11.23
N LYS A 69 8.80 19.11 -11.64
CA LYS A 69 9.89 19.46 -10.72
C LYS A 69 9.74 20.86 -10.10
N PRO A 70 9.40 21.92 -10.85
CA PRO A 70 9.10 23.22 -10.25
C PRO A 70 7.94 23.17 -9.26
N LEU A 71 6.85 22.45 -9.59
CA LEU A 71 5.71 22.30 -8.69
C LEU A 71 6.10 21.52 -7.42
N ALA A 72 6.82 20.41 -7.57
CA ALA A 72 7.30 19.61 -6.46
C ALA A 72 8.17 20.43 -5.50
N TRP A 73 9.07 21.27 -6.03
CA TRP A 73 9.89 22.19 -5.25
C TRP A 73 9.03 23.21 -4.49
N LEU A 74 8.04 23.83 -5.15
CA LEU A 74 7.16 24.80 -4.52
C LEU A 74 6.33 24.15 -3.39
N ILE A 75 5.64 23.04 -3.68
CA ILE A 75 4.79 22.34 -2.71
C ILE A 75 5.62 21.84 -1.53
N SER A 76 6.76 21.19 -1.78
CA SER A 76 7.62 20.67 -0.71
C SER A 76 8.15 21.79 0.19
N THR A 77 8.54 22.93 -0.38
CA THR A 77 9.02 24.09 0.39
C THR A 77 7.91 24.64 1.29
N LEU A 78 6.71 24.87 0.74
CA LEU A 78 5.56 25.40 1.46
C LEU A 78 5.08 24.45 2.57
N ARG A 79 5.07 23.13 2.32
CA ARG A 79 4.56 22.14 3.29
C ARG A 79 5.58 21.70 4.32
N SER A 80 6.88 21.85 4.04
CA SER A 80 7.94 21.34 4.91
C SER A 80 7.84 21.85 6.36
N GLY A 81 7.34 23.07 6.58
CA GLY A 81 7.13 23.62 7.92
C GLY A 81 6.14 22.80 8.75
N LYS A 82 4.91 22.66 8.25
CA LYS A 82 3.84 21.87 8.92
C LYS A 82 4.25 20.41 9.06
N SER A 83 4.77 19.79 7.99
CA SER A 83 5.17 18.37 8.04
C SER A 83 6.32 18.12 9.02
N ARG A 84 7.28 19.04 9.16
CA ARG A 84 8.33 18.91 10.18
C ARG A 84 7.76 18.91 11.60
N GLU A 85 6.73 19.71 11.86
CA GLU A 85 6.10 19.74 13.18
C GLU A 85 5.37 18.43 13.47
N ALA A 86 4.62 17.90 12.49
CA ALA A 86 4.01 16.58 12.59
C ALA A 86 5.06 15.47 12.85
N TYR A 87 6.20 15.51 12.16
CA TYR A 87 7.29 14.55 12.44
C TYR A 87 7.93 14.77 13.82
N ARG A 88 7.93 15.99 14.37
CA ARG A 88 8.44 16.26 15.73
C ARG A 88 7.51 15.68 16.80
N SER A 89 6.18 15.80 16.62
CA SER A 89 5.21 15.29 17.60
C SER A 89 5.31 13.77 17.78
N ILE A 90 5.76 13.04 16.75
CA ILE A 90 5.96 11.58 16.80
C ILE A 90 7.38 11.13 17.13
N GLY A 91 8.27 12.04 17.54
CA GLY A 91 9.64 11.71 17.99
C GLY A 91 10.77 12.04 17.02
N GLY A 92 10.50 12.78 15.94
CA GLY A 92 11.54 13.41 15.11
C GLY A 92 11.80 12.77 13.74
N GLY A 93 11.07 11.70 13.40
CA GLY A 93 11.23 10.98 12.13
C GLY A 93 10.28 9.79 12.00
N SER A 94 10.14 9.28 10.78
CA SER A 94 9.29 8.13 10.47
C SER A 94 9.92 6.82 10.95
N PRO A 95 9.20 5.97 11.71
CA PRO A 95 9.69 4.64 12.07
C PRO A 95 9.57 3.63 10.93
N LEU A 96 8.91 3.99 9.81
CA LEU A 96 8.53 3.10 8.71
C LEU A 96 9.70 2.29 8.17
N ARG A 97 10.85 2.94 7.91
CA ARG A 97 12.02 2.25 7.36
C ARG A 97 12.55 1.19 8.33
N ARG A 98 12.73 1.57 9.61
CA ARG A 98 13.22 0.65 10.64
C ARG A 98 12.31 -0.56 10.80
N ILE A 99 10.99 -0.35 10.78
CA ILE A 99 9.99 -1.43 10.87
C ILE A 99 10.05 -2.30 9.61
N THR A 100 10.14 -1.71 8.42
CA THR A 100 10.26 -2.45 7.15
C THR A 100 11.52 -3.32 7.11
N GLU A 101 12.66 -2.81 7.58
CA GLU A 101 13.88 -3.59 7.72
C GLU A 101 13.75 -4.73 8.75
N GLN A 102 12.95 -4.55 9.81
CA GLN A 102 12.63 -5.62 10.75
C GLN A 102 11.74 -6.67 10.09
N GLN A 103 10.66 -6.27 9.41
CA GLN A 103 9.78 -7.15 8.64
C GLN A 103 10.57 -7.99 7.62
N ALA A 104 11.50 -7.36 6.89
CA ALA A 104 12.39 -8.05 5.95
C ALA A 104 13.22 -9.13 6.65
N ARG A 105 13.86 -8.82 7.78
CA ARG A 105 14.66 -9.80 8.53
C ARG A 105 13.83 -10.97 9.05
N GLU A 106 12.66 -10.70 9.63
CA GLU A 106 11.77 -11.74 10.16
C GLU A 106 11.23 -12.62 9.02
N LEU A 107 10.80 -12.02 7.91
CA LEU A 107 10.37 -12.73 6.72
C LEU A 107 11.49 -13.63 6.16
N GLN A 108 12.72 -13.11 6.03
CA GLN A 108 13.86 -13.89 5.58
C GLN A 108 14.12 -15.09 6.49
N SER A 109 14.05 -14.89 7.81
CA SER A 109 14.21 -15.95 8.80
C SER A 109 13.16 -17.04 8.61
N VAL A 110 11.88 -16.66 8.51
CA VAL A 110 10.77 -17.61 8.31
C VAL A 110 10.92 -18.37 6.99
N LEU A 111 11.26 -17.69 5.89
CA LEU A 111 11.46 -18.35 4.59
C LEU A 111 12.60 -19.38 4.63
N ARG A 112 13.72 -19.05 5.26
CA ARG A 112 14.86 -19.97 5.43
C ARG A 112 14.51 -21.15 6.33
N GLN A 113 13.79 -20.93 7.42
CA GLN A 113 13.29 -22.01 8.28
C GLN A 113 12.36 -22.98 7.51
N ARG A 114 11.61 -22.46 6.54
CA ARG A 114 10.76 -23.25 5.63
C ARG A 114 11.51 -23.85 4.44
N GLY A 115 12.84 -23.77 4.42
CA GLY A 115 13.69 -24.40 3.41
C GLY A 115 13.85 -23.61 2.11
N LEU A 116 13.43 -22.34 2.05
CA LEU A 116 13.69 -21.46 0.90
C LEU A 116 14.96 -20.65 1.12
N GLU A 117 15.95 -20.79 0.24
CA GLU A 117 17.16 -19.97 0.24
C GLU A 117 16.83 -18.55 -0.27
N ALA A 118 16.26 -17.74 0.63
CA ALA A 118 15.84 -16.37 0.34
C ALA A 118 16.78 -15.32 0.96
N THR A 119 16.96 -14.21 0.25
CA THR A 119 17.51 -12.95 0.76
C THR A 119 16.49 -11.84 0.55
N THR A 120 16.23 -11.04 1.58
CA THR A 120 15.26 -9.93 1.52
C THR A 120 15.95 -8.59 1.30
N TYR A 121 15.33 -7.73 0.48
CA TYR A 121 15.78 -6.38 0.17
C TYR A 121 14.66 -5.40 0.46
N VAL A 122 15.00 -4.22 0.94
CA VAL A 122 14.05 -3.12 1.17
C VAL A 122 14.23 -2.10 0.06
N ALA A 123 13.14 -1.71 -0.58
CA ALA A 123 13.12 -0.70 -1.62
C ALA A 123 12.02 0.32 -1.33
N MET A 124 12.46 1.54 -1.04
CA MET A 124 11.61 2.67 -0.70
C MET A 124 11.44 3.57 -1.92
N ARG A 125 10.20 4.02 -2.18
CA ARG A 125 9.88 4.77 -3.39
C ARG A 125 10.40 6.21 -3.36
N TYR A 126 10.32 6.90 -2.21
CA TYR A 126 10.63 8.33 -2.08
C TYR A 126 11.70 8.65 -1.03
N TRP A 127 12.18 7.64 -0.30
CA TRP A 127 13.29 7.79 0.64
C TRP A 127 14.28 6.63 0.51
N HIS A 128 15.39 6.69 1.25
CA HIS A 128 16.40 5.63 1.22
C HIS A 128 15.95 4.39 2.06
N PRO A 129 16.42 3.17 1.72
CA PRO A 129 17.16 2.83 0.50
C PRO A 129 16.24 2.82 -0.73
N PHE A 130 16.69 3.43 -1.83
CA PHE A 130 15.90 3.51 -3.06
C PHE A 130 15.87 2.17 -3.81
N THR A 131 14.91 2.01 -4.71
CA THR A 131 14.77 0.83 -5.58
C THR A 131 16.06 0.48 -6.32
N GLU A 132 16.81 1.48 -6.79
CA GLU A 132 18.12 1.31 -7.43
C GLU A 132 19.14 0.58 -6.54
N SER A 133 19.15 0.91 -5.24
CA SER A 133 20.08 0.30 -4.29
C SER A 133 19.73 -1.18 -4.10
N ALA A 134 18.44 -1.50 -3.93
CA ALA A 134 18.00 -2.89 -3.83
C ALA A 134 18.32 -3.70 -5.10
N VAL A 135 18.15 -3.12 -6.30
CA VAL A 135 18.54 -3.78 -7.55
C VAL A 135 20.04 -4.02 -7.63
N SER A 136 20.85 -3.03 -7.23
CA SER A 136 22.31 -3.20 -7.17
C SER A 136 22.72 -4.32 -6.22
N ASP A 137 22.12 -4.38 -5.03
CA ASP A 137 22.42 -5.39 -4.02
C ASP A 137 22.01 -6.80 -4.49
N MET A 138 20.84 -6.94 -5.12
CA MET A 138 20.40 -8.21 -5.72
C MET A 138 21.38 -8.74 -6.76
N LYS A 139 21.93 -7.85 -7.61
CA LYS A 139 22.95 -8.23 -8.61
C LYS A 139 24.25 -8.65 -7.95
N ALA A 140 24.71 -7.90 -6.95
CA ALA A 140 25.93 -8.23 -6.21
C ALA A 140 25.82 -9.57 -5.48
N ASP A 141 24.62 -9.90 -5.00
CA ASP A 141 24.31 -11.14 -4.28
C ASP A 141 24.07 -12.36 -5.17
N GLY A 142 24.07 -12.19 -6.50
CA GLY A 142 23.85 -13.27 -7.46
C GLY A 142 22.44 -13.88 -7.37
N ILE A 143 21.43 -13.04 -7.15
CA ILE A 143 20.03 -13.49 -7.12
C ILE A 143 19.61 -14.04 -8.50
N HIS A 144 18.92 -15.18 -8.50
CA HIS A 144 18.48 -15.87 -9.71
C HIS A 144 17.01 -15.65 -10.06
N GLU A 145 16.18 -15.36 -9.06
CA GLU A 145 14.74 -15.14 -9.22
C GLU A 145 14.27 -14.18 -8.13
N VAL A 146 13.38 -13.26 -8.48
CA VAL A 146 12.91 -12.20 -7.58
C VAL A 146 11.41 -12.30 -7.35
N VAL A 147 11.01 -12.26 -6.08
CA VAL A 147 9.63 -11.99 -5.68
C VAL A 147 9.51 -10.55 -5.22
N VAL A 148 8.66 -9.78 -5.90
CA VAL A 148 8.34 -8.40 -5.54
C VAL A 148 7.11 -8.41 -4.66
N LEU A 149 7.26 -7.94 -3.42
CA LEU A 149 6.26 -7.94 -2.38
C LEU A 149 6.00 -6.50 -1.90
N PRO A 150 4.97 -5.82 -2.41
CA PRO A 150 4.55 -4.54 -1.84
C PRO A 150 4.06 -4.70 -0.40
N LEU A 151 4.42 -3.78 0.48
CA LEU A 151 3.86 -3.67 1.84
C LEU A 151 2.53 -2.88 1.85
N TYR A 152 1.80 -2.97 0.75
CA TYR A 152 0.43 -2.50 0.59
C TYR A 152 -0.46 -3.71 0.27
N PRO A 153 -1.34 -4.14 1.18
CA PRO A 153 -2.26 -5.25 0.91
C PRO A 153 -3.22 -4.95 -0.24
N HIS A 154 -3.54 -3.67 -0.41
CA HIS A 154 -4.44 -3.14 -1.41
C HIS A 154 -3.62 -2.48 -2.52
N PHE A 155 -3.86 -2.86 -3.77
CA PHE A 155 -3.23 -2.22 -4.91
C PHE A 155 -3.82 -0.82 -5.11
N SER A 156 -2.94 0.16 -5.32
CA SER A 156 -3.29 1.45 -5.93
C SER A 156 -2.25 1.86 -6.96
N ILE A 157 -2.67 2.66 -7.94
CA ILE A 157 -1.77 3.21 -8.96
C ILE A 157 -0.69 4.08 -8.36
N SER A 158 -0.97 4.79 -7.25
CA SER A 158 -0.05 5.72 -6.59
C SER A 158 0.94 5.02 -5.65
N THR A 159 0.69 3.77 -5.26
CA THR A 159 1.54 3.00 -4.32
C THR A 159 2.27 1.85 -5.00
N SER A 160 1.69 0.65 -5.02
CA SER A 160 2.23 -0.54 -5.69
C SER A 160 2.46 -0.27 -7.17
N GLY A 161 1.52 0.41 -7.84
CA GLY A 161 1.64 0.77 -9.25
C GLY A 161 2.87 1.64 -9.55
N SER A 162 3.11 2.69 -8.76
CA SER A 162 4.31 3.55 -8.92
C SER A 162 5.60 2.76 -8.69
N SER A 163 5.62 1.87 -7.70
CA SER A 163 6.78 1.05 -7.38
C SER A 163 7.08 0.00 -8.46
N PHE A 164 6.06 -0.63 -9.04
CA PHE A 164 6.22 -1.51 -10.19
C PHE A 164 6.74 -0.78 -11.43
N ARG A 165 6.24 0.43 -11.70
CA ARG A 165 6.73 1.27 -12.80
C ARG A 165 8.19 1.69 -12.63
N GLU A 166 8.62 1.95 -11.40
CA GLU A 166 10.03 2.23 -11.11
C GLU A 166 10.91 1.02 -11.42
N LEU A 167 10.49 -0.20 -11.03
CA LEU A 167 11.18 -1.43 -11.41
C LEU A 167 11.19 -1.66 -12.93
N GLN A 168 10.10 -1.36 -13.64
CA GLN A 168 10.05 -1.44 -15.11
C GLN A 168 11.05 -0.46 -15.74
N ARG A 169 11.12 0.79 -15.25
CA ARG A 169 12.10 1.79 -15.70
C ARG A 169 13.53 1.27 -15.54
N LEU A 170 13.83 0.67 -14.39
CA LEU A 170 15.15 0.09 -14.13
C LEU A 170 15.45 -1.08 -15.07
N ARG A 171 14.51 -1.99 -15.31
CA ARG A 171 14.68 -3.08 -16.29
C ARG A 171 14.96 -2.58 -17.70
N GLN A 172 14.36 -1.46 -18.10
CA GLN A 172 14.61 -0.87 -19.42
C GLN A 172 15.99 -0.23 -19.53
N SER A 173 16.54 0.26 -18.42
CA SER A 173 17.84 0.95 -18.40
C SER A 173 19.04 0.07 -18.02
N ASP A 174 18.81 -1.10 -17.43
CA ASP A 174 19.83 -1.98 -16.87
C ASP A 174 19.75 -3.39 -17.52
N PRO A 175 20.64 -3.71 -18.47
CA PRO A 175 20.63 -5.00 -19.17
C PRO A 175 20.78 -6.21 -18.24
N ASP A 176 21.54 -6.09 -17.16
CA ASP A 176 21.75 -7.19 -16.22
C ASP A 176 20.47 -7.49 -15.43
N PHE A 177 19.71 -6.45 -15.08
CA PHE A 177 18.42 -6.59 -14.40
C PHE A 177 17.27 -6.99 -15.36
N ALA A 178 17.37 -6.63 -16.64
CA ALA A 178 16.34 -6.94 -17.65
C ALA A 178 16.02 -8.44 -17.74
N HIS A 179 17.03 -9.29 -17.58
CA HIS A 179 16.92 -10.75 -17.72
C HIS A 179 16.57 -11.49 -16.43
N LEU A 180 16.53 -10.80 -15.29
CA LEU A 180 16.21 -11.41 -14.00
C LEU A 180 14.70 -11.78 -13.95
N PRO A 181 14.34 -13.06 -13.75
CA PRO A 181 12.95 -13.47 -13.56
C PRO A 181 12.32 -12.76 -12.36
N ILE A 182 11.13 -12.18 -12.56
CA ILE A 182 10.43 -11.37 -11.55
C ILE A 182 8.99 -11.84 -11.44
N ARG A 183 8.60 -12.21 -10.22
CA ARG A 183 7.23 -12.53 -9.82
C ARG A 183 6.69 -11.45 -8.89
N CYS A 184 5.57 -10.84 -9.24
CA CYS A 184 4.95 -9.78 -8.48
C CYS A 184 3.74 -10.30 -7.70
N ILE A 185 3.69 -9.99 -6.41
CA ILE A 185 2.48 -10.10 -5.61
C ILE A 185 1.75 -8.76 -5.75
N ARG A 186 0.62 -8.75 -6.47
CA ARG A 186 -0.08 -7.50 -6.83
C ARG A 186 -0.87 -6.90 -5.67
N SER A 187 -1.72 -7.70 -5.07
CA SER A 187 -2.52 -7.40 -3.89
C SER A 187 -2.74 -8.68 -3.08
N TYR A 188 -3.03 -8.54 -1.79
CA TYR A 188 -3.20 -9.64 -0.84
C TYR A 188 -4.12 -9.26 0.33
N TYR A 189 -5.03 -8.30 0.12
CA TYR A 189 -5.97 -7.80 1.12
C TYR A 189 -6.90 -8.91 1.67
N ASP A 190 -7.12 -9.97 0.90
CA ASP A 190 -7.94 -11.13 1.26
C ASP A 190 -7.11 -12.30 1.81
N HIS A 191 -5.79 -12.16 1.90
CA HIS A 191 -4.92 -13.25 2.33
C HIS A 191 -5.19 -13.61 3.81
N PRO A 192 -5.42 -14.90 4.15
CA PRO A 192 -5.77 -15.29 5.52
C PRO A 192 -4.78 -14.84 6.58
N GLY A 193 -3.47 -14.82 6.28
CA GLY A 193 -2.45 -14.36 7.22
C GLY A 193 -2.61 -12.88 7.60
N TYR A 194 -3.02 -12.03 6.64
CA TYR A 194 -3.26 -10.60 6.87
C TYR A 194 -4.58 -10.37 7.61
N VAL A 195 -5.68 -10.97 7.12
CA VAL A 195 -7.02 -10.85 7.73
C VAL A 195 -7.02 -11.34 9.19
N ASN A 196 -6.36 -12.47 9.47
CA ASN A 196 -6.24 -13.01 10.83
C ASN A 196 -5.44 -12.12 11.76
N ALA A 197 -4.31 -11.60 11.30
CA ALA A 197 -3.46 -10.74 12.11
C ALA A 197 -4.21 -9.45 12.47
N MET A 198 -4.88 -8.81 11.49
CA MET A 198 -5.71 -7.63 11.72
C MET A 198 -6.86 -7.92 12.69
N ALA A 199 -7.65 -8.97 12.45
CA ALA A 199 -8.75 -9.33 13.33
C ALA A 199 -8.28 -9.61 14.77
N GLY A 200 -7.12 -10.26 14.94
CA GLY A 200 -6.52 -10.50 16.25
C GLY A 200 -6.05 -9.23 16.98
N LEU A 201 -5.58 -8.20 16.25
CA LEU A 201 -5.24 -6.90 16.83
C LEU A 201 -6.51 -6.12 17.24
N ILE A 202 -7.53 -6.14 16.39
CA ILE A 202 -8.81 -5.47 16.64
C ILE A 202 -9.54 -6.11 17.84
N GLU A 203 -9.59 -7.43 17.90
CA GLU A 203 -10.16 -8.21 19.01
C GLU A 203 -9.61 -7.74 20.37
N ARG A 204 -8.29 -7.52 20.46
CA ARG A 204 -7.64 -7.04 21.69
C ARG A 204 -8.13 -5.65 22.12
N GLN A 205 -8.37 -4.75 21.16
CA GLN A 205 -8.85 -3.41 21.47
C GLN A 205 -10.35 -3.41 21.80
N VAL A 206 -11.16 -4.18 21.06
CA VAL A 206 -12.59 -4.34 21.32
C VAL A 206 -12.83 -4.95 22.71
N ALA A 207 -12.11 -6.03 23.05
CA ALA A 207 -12.22 -6.67 24.36
C ALA A 207 -11.80 -5.76 25.54
N ALA A 208 -11.00 -4.72 25.27
CA ALA A 208 -10.60 -3.73 26.25
C ALA A 208 -11.61 -2.56 26.39
N CYS A 209 -12.63 -2.47 25.53
CA CYS A 209 -13.69 -1.48 25.68
C CYS A 209 -14.57 -1.79 26.91
N PRO A 210 -15.14 -0.76 27.57
CA PRO A 210 -16.15 -0.93 28.61
C PRO A 210 -17.35 -1.80 28.20
N ASP A 211 -17.84 -1.63 26.96
CA ASP A 211 -18.85 -2.49 26.35
C ASP A 211 -18.32 -3.06 25.01
N PRO A 212 -17.64 -4.24 25.04
CA PRO A 212 -17.10 -4.85 23.84
C PRO A 212 -18.15 -5.19 22.76
N ALA A 213 -19.40 -5.45 23.17
CA ALA A 213 -20.45 -5.86 22.25
C ALA A 213 -20.96 -4.71 21.37
N SER A 214 -20.93 -3.48 21.88
CA SER A 214 -21.38 -2.28 21.17
C SER A 214 -20.23 -1.41 20.64
N ALA A 215 -18.98 -1.72 20.98
CA ALA A 215 -17.80 -1.02 20.49
C ALA A 215 -17.82 -0.89 18.96
N HIS A 216 -17.68 0.34 18.47
CA HIS A 216 -17.74 0.66 17.04
C HIS A 216 -16.36 0.55 16.41
N VAL A 217 -16.21 -0.31 15.41
CA VAL A 217 -14.95 -0.47 14.67
C VAL A 217 -14.90 0.57 13.55
N PHE A 218 -13.88 1.40 13.54
CA PHE A 218 -13.72 2.46 12.55
C PHE A 218 -12.48 2.21 11.71
N PHE A 219 -12.65 1.77 10.48
CA PHE A 219 -11.54 1.64 9.53
C PHE A 219 -11.21 2.99 8.94
N SER A 220 -9.97 3.42 9.12
CA SER A 220 -9.40 4.59 8.45
C SER A 220 -8.42 4.14 7.38
N ALA A 221 -8.75 4.46 6.12
CA ALA A 221 -7.93 4.19 4.94
C ALA A 221 -7.43 5.50 4.35
N HIS A 222 -6.21 5.55 3.82
CA HIS A 222 -5.75 6.73 3.09
C HIS A 222 -6.67 7.03 1.90
N GLY A 223 -7.14 8.25 1.77
CA GLY A 223 -7.96 8.64 0.64
C GLY A 223 -7.18 8.60 -0.67
N VAL A 224 -7.88 8.42 -1.79
CA VAL A 224 -7.33 8.69 -3.13
C VAL A 224 -8.25 9.64 -3.87
N PRO A 225 -7.75 10.41 -4.86
CA PRO A 225 -8.60 11.15 -5.76
C PRO A 225 -9.63 10.24 -6.40
N LYS A 226 -10.89 10.67 -6.45
CA LYS A 226 -12.00 9.89 -7.02
C LYS A 226 -11.76 9.50 -8.48
N SER A 227 -11.06 10.36 -9.24
CA SER A 227 -10.67 10.09 -10.62
C SER A 227 -9.74 8.87 -10.77
N TYR A 228 -8.98 8.48 -9.74
CA TYR A 228 -8.16 7.27 -9.82
C TYR A 228 -9.05 6.04 -9.96
N VAL A 229 -10.14 6.00 -9.20
CA VAL A 229 -11.10 4.88 -9.24
C VAL A 229 -11.97 4.98 -10.50
N GLU A 230 -12.60 6.13 -10.74
CA GLU A 230 -13.63 6.26 -11.78
C GLU A 230 -13.05 6.38 -13.20
N GLU A 231 -11.93 7.08 -13.37
CA GLU A 231 -11.34 7.33 -14.69
C GLU A 231 -10.20 6.36 -15.00
N ALA A 232 -9.30 6.11 -14.03
CA ALA A 232 -8.14 5.24 -14.24
C ALA A 232 -8.43 3.75 -13.96
N GLY A 233 -9.54 3.42 -13.29
CA GLY A 233 -9.88 2.04 -12.94
C GLY A 233 -9.00 1.46 -11.84
N ASP A 234 -8.58 2.28 -10.87
CA ASP A 234 -7.86 1.85 -9.68
C ASP A 234 -8.75 0.96 -8.78
N PRO A 235 -8.38 -0.30 -8.50
CA PRO A 235 -9.17 -1.22 -7.68
C PRO A 235 -9.13 -0.91 -6.18
N TYR A 236 -8.33 0.07 -5.74
CA TYR A 236 -8.08 0.36 -4.32
C TYR A 236 -9.34 0.43 -3.46
N GLN A 237 -10.37 1.17 -3.92
CA GLN A 237 -11.62 1.31 -3.17
C GLN A 237 -12.29 -0.05 -2.95
N GLN A 238 -12.44 -0.83 -4.02
CA GLN A 238 -13.08 -2.14 -3.98
C GLN A 238 -12.30 -3.11 -3.09
N GLU A 239 -10.97 -3.12 -3.18
CA GLU A 239 -10.12 -3.99 -2.35
C GLU A 239 -10.20 -3.61 -0.86
N ILE A 240 -10.20 -2.32 -0.52
CA ILE A 240 -10.35 -1.83 0.87
C ILE A 240 -11.72 -2.20 1.45
N GLU A 241 -12.80 -1.98 0.70
CA GLU A 241 -14.16 -2.31 1.13
C GLU A 241 -14.33 -3.82 1.37
N ALA A 242 -13.82 -4.65 0.45
CA ALA A 242 -13.82 -6.10 0.59
C ALA A 242 -12.98 -6.56 1.78
N CYS A 243 -11.81 -5.96 1.97
CA CYS A 243 -10.92 -6.23 3.09
C CYS A 243 -11.57 -5.95 4.44
N ALA A 244 -12.20 -4.77 4.58
CA ALA A 244 -12.91 -4.40 5.80
C ALA A 244 -14.00 -5.42 6.14
N ALA A 245 -14.78 -5.87 5.13
CA ALA A 245 -15.79 -6.92 5.32
C ALA A 245 -15.18 -8.25 5.77
N LEU A 246 -14.09 -8.72 5.13
CA LEU A 246 -13.39 -9.96 5.50
C LEU A 246 -12.84 -9.91 6.93
N ILE A 247 -12.25 -8.78 7.33
CA ILE A 247 -11.76 -8.56 8.68
C ILE A 247 -12.91 -8.58 9.69
N MET A 248 -14.04 -7.93 9.39
CA MET A 248 -15.21 -7.93 10.27
C MET A 248 -15.85 -9.31 10.42
N ASP A 249 -15.90 -10.10 9.36
CA ASP A 249 -16.38 -11.48 9.43
C ASP A 249 -15.44 -12.35 10.30
N ARG A 250 -14.13 -12.23 10.09
CA ARG A 250 -13.13 -12.93 10.93
C ARG A 250 -13.18 -12.46 12.38
N LEU A 251 -13.38 -11.16 12.63
CA LEU A 251 -13.51 -10.61 13.97
C LEU A 251 -14.76 -11.19 14.67
N ALA A 252 -15.88 -11.29 13.96
CA ALA A 252 -17.11 -11.83 14.51
C ALA A 252 -16.98 -13.32 14.90
N GLU A 253 -16.24 -14.11 14.10
CA GLU A 253 -15.90 -15.49 14.46
C GLU A 253 -15.11 -15.58 15.77
N ARG A 254 -14.19 -14.63 16.00
CA ARG A 254 -13.31 -14.60 17.17
C ARG A 254 -14.04 -14.14 18.44
N LEU A 255 -14.88 -13.12 18.32
CA LEU A 255 -15.63 -12.54 19.44
C LEU A 255 -16.92 -13.30 19.76
N GLY A 256 -17.47 -14.05 18.80
CA GLY A 256 -18.78 -14.71 18.93
C GLY A 256 -19.98 -13.77 18.75
N HIS A 257 -19.77 -12.52 18.34
CA HIS A 257 -20.79 -11.55 18.00
C HIS A 257 -20.28 -10.56 16.93
N ARG A 258 -21.18 -9.82 16.28
CA ARG A 258 -20.79 -8.75 15.35
C ARG A 258 -20.67 -7.42 16.08
N ASN A 259 -19.76 -6.57 15.62
CA ASN A 259 -19.65 -5.18 16.02
C ASN A 259 -20.13 -4.27 14.87
N PRO A 260 -20.72 -3.10 15.17
CA PRO A 260 -20.96 -2.10 14.14
C PRO A 260 -19.62 -1.58 13.61
N PHE A 261 -19.58 -1.21 12.33
CA PHE A 261 -18.37 -0.64 11.75
C PHE A 261 -18.66 0.46 10.72
N THR A 262 -17.68 1.35 10.57
CA THR A 262 -17.62 2.37 9.52
C THR A 262 -16.26 2.28 8.83
N LEU A 263 -16.24 2.49 7.51
CA LEU A 263 -15.03 2.70 6.73
C LEU A 263 -15.04 4.14 6.23
N ALA A 264 -13.96 4.87 6.44
CA ALA A 264 -13.79 6.24 5.97
C ALA A 264 -12.37 6.47 5.43
N TYR A 265 -12.23 7.55 4.66
CA TYR A 265 -11.00 7.92 3.97
C TYR A 265 -10.37 9.16 4.59
N GLN A 266 -9.07 9.10 4.88
CA GLN A 266 -8.29 10.14 5.56
C GLN A 266 -7.39 10.94 4.61
N SER A 267 -6.68 11.94 5.14
CA SER A 267 -5.59 12.66 4.49
C SER A 267 -5.92 13.30 3.13
N ARG A 268 -7.14 13.85 2.95
CA ARG A 268 -7.53 14.57 1.72
C ARG A 268 -6.69 15.83 1.51
N VAL A 269 -6.29 16.09 0.27
CA VAL A 269 -5.42 17.22 -0.07
C VAL A 269 -5.90 17.94 -1.34
N GLY A 270 -5.93 19.27 -1.27
CA GLY A 270 -6.18 20.12 -2.42
C GLY A 270 -7.66 20.16 -2.82
N PRO A 271 -7.99 20.78 -3.97
CA PRO A 271 -9.36 21.13 -4.33
C PRO A 271 -10.12 20.03 -5.10
N VAL A 272 -9.48 18.90 -5.42
CA VAL A 272 -10.10 17.81 -6.19
C VAL A 272 -11.04 16.98 -5.30
N GLU A 273 -11.98 16.24 -5.89
CA GLU A 273 -12.81 15.32 -5.12
C GLU A 273 -12.04 14.05 -4.77
N TRP A 274 -12.13 13.64 -3.50
CA TRP A 274 -11.53 12.42 -2.96
C TRP A 274 -12.62 11.40 -2.61
N LEU A 275 -12.21 10.15 -2.37
CA LEU A 275 -13.12 9.12 -1.87
C LEU A 275 -13.78 9.54 -0.55
N LYS A 276 -15.04 9.12 -0.40
CA LYS A 276 -15.92 9.41 0.72
C LYS A 276 -16.41 8.11 1.36
N PRO A 277 -16.82 8.11 2.63
CA PRO A 277 -16.93 9.27 3.53
C PRO A 277 -15.57 9.76 4.03
N TYR A 278 -15.48 11.04 4.38
CA TYR A 278 -14.25 11.61 4.95
C TYR A 278 -14.16 11.30 6.44
N THR A 279 -12.95 11.02 6.93
CA THR A 279 -12.74 10.57 8.32
C THR A 279 -13.22 11.60 9.35
N ASP A 280 -12.90 12.88 9.14
CA ASP A 280 -13.34 13.99 9.99
C ASP A 280 -14.88 14.08 10.08
N GLU A 281 -15.56 14.06 8.93
CA GLU A 281 -17.03 14.12 8.84
C GLU A 281 -17.68 12.89 9.47
N ALA A 282 -17.17 11.68 9.20
CA ALA A 282 -17.69 10.44 9.76
C ALA A 282 -17.53 10.35 11.29
N LEU A 283 -16.46 10.91 11.85
CA LEU A 283 -16.26 10.97 13.31
C LEU A 283 -17.29 11.87 13.99
N HIS A 284 -17.60 13.02 13.38
CA HIS A 284 -18.66 13.91 13.85
C HIS A 284 -20.03 13.21 13.82
N GLU A 285 -20.37 12.56 12.71
CA GLU A 285 -21.64 11.82 12.56
C GLU A 285 -21.79 10.70 13.61
N LEU A 286 -20.72 9.95 13.90
CA LEU A 286 -20.74 8.91 14.94
C LEU A 286 -20.93 9.51 16.35
N GLY A 287 -20.32 10.67 16.61
CA GLY A 287 -20.53 11.43 17.83
C GLY A 287 -21.99 11.86 18.02
N GLU A 288 -22.61 12.39 16.95
CA GLU A 288 -24.04 12.77 16.93
C GLU A 288 -24.97 11.57 17.15
N GLN A 289 -24.59 10.38 16.65
CA GLN A 289 -25.29 9.12 16.89
C GLN A 289 -25.11 8.58 18.32
N GLY A 290 -24.26 9.22 19.14
CA GLY A 290 -24.05 8.87 20.53
C GLY A 290 -23.04 7.75 20.76
N VAL A 291 -22.22 7.39 19.76
CA VAL A 291 -21.15 6.41 19.92
C VAL A 291 -20.16 6.87 21.00
N LYS A 292 -19.82 5.99 21.94
CA LYS A 292 -18.89 6.27 23.03
C LYS A 292 -17.59 5.48 22.94
N ASP A 293 -17.66 4.25 22.46
CA ASP A 293 -16.55 3.31 22.34
C ASP A 293 -16.15 3.15 20.88
N LEU A 294 -15.00 3.72 20.50
CA LEU A 294 -14.49 3.72 19.13
C LEU A 294 -13.15 2.99 19.07
N VAL A 295 -13.06 1.98 18.21
CA VAL A 295 -11.84 1.23 17.91
C VAL A 295 -11.37 1.58 16.51
N VAL A 296 -10.38 2.47 16.39
CA VAL A 296 -9.88 2.97 15.11
C VAL A 296 -8.79 2.06 14.55
N VAL A 297 -8.95 1.65 13.30
CA VAL A 297 -8.12 0.67 12.60
C VAL A 297 -7.44 1.31 11.39
N PRO A 298 -6.10 1.47 11.39
CA PRO A 298 -5.39 1.86 10.19
C PRO A 298 -5.31 0.68 9.21
N ILE A 299 -6.24 0.60 8.27
CA ILE A 299 -6.37 -0.58 7.37
C ILE A 299 -5.43 -0.50 6.16
N SER A 300 -5.08 0.71 5.72
CA SER A 300 -4.38 0.92 4.45
C SER A 300 -2.86 0.73 4.50
N PHE A 301 -2.27 0.58 5.69
CA PHE A 301 -0.83 0.39 5.89
C PHE A 301 -0.54 -0.70 6.93
N VAL A 302 0.60 -1.37 6.78
CA VAL A 302 1.01 -2.49 7.65
C VAL A 302 2.05 -2.11 8.70
N SER A 303 2.52 -0.86 8.71
CA SER A 303 3.58 -0.39 9.61
C SER A 303 3.24 0.97 10.19
N GLU A 304 3.66 1.25 11.43
CA GLU A 304 3.50 2.57 12.02
C GLU A 304 4.23 3.65 11.18
N HIS A 305 3.57 4.79 11.01
CA HIS A 305 4.08 5.92 10.24
C HIS A 305 3.34 7.21 10.66
N ILE A 306 3.55 8.31 9.93
CA ILE A 306 3.02 9.61 10.33
C ILE A 306 1.49 9.62 10.45
N GLU A 307 0.78 8.95 9.55
CA GLU A 307 -0.69 8.98 9.54
C GLU A 307 -1.28 8.20 10.73
N THR A 308 -0.59 7.19 11.24
CA THR A 308 -1.06 6.45 12.42
C THR A 308 -0.71 7.18 13.72
N LEU A 309 0.51 7.69 13.83
CA LEU A 309 1.05 8.23 15.08
C LEU A 309 0.67 9.70 15.31
N GLU A 310 0.40 10.45 14.25
CA GLU A 310 0.03 11.86 14.32
C GLU A 310 -1.42 12.06 13.93
N GLU A 311 -1.81 11.72 12.71
CA GLU A 311 -3.16 12.01 12.20
C GLU A 311 -4.22 11.22 13.00
N ILE A 312 -4.07 9.90 13.18
CA ILE A 312 -5.03 9.12 13.96
C ILE A 312 -4.90 9.38 15.48
N ASP A 313 -3.68 9.28 16.02
CA ASP A 313 -3.48 9.31 17.47
C ASP A 313 -3.63 10.70 18.10
N ILE A 314 -3.47 11.77 17.31
CA ILE A 314 -3.58 13.16 17.76
C ILE A 314 -4.80 13.83 17.11
N GLU A 315 -4.78 14.08 15.79
CA GLU A 315 -5.81 14.89 15.13
C GLU A 315 -7.21 14.24 15.23
N TYR A 316 -7.36 12.98 14.83
CA TYR A 316 -8.67 12.28 14.85
C TYR A 316 -9.12 11.89 16.25
N ARG A 317 -8.19 11.64 17.17
CA ARG A 317 -8.53 11.47 18.58
C ARG A 317 -9.16 12.74 19.15
N GLU A 318 -8.64 13.91 18.81
CA GLU A 318 -9.20 15.20 19.22
C GLU A 318 -10.62 15.39 18.64
N ILE A 319 -10.79 15.22 17.33
CA ILE A 319 -12.11 15.30 16.67
C ILE A 319 -13.12 14.33 17.29
N ALA A 320 -12.73 13.08 17.53
CA ALA A 320 -13.58 12.08 18.15
C ALA A 320 -14.00 12.52 19.56
N THR A 321 -13.05 13.01 20.35
CA THR A 321 -13.30 13.46 21.74
C THR A 321 -14.25 14.66 21.77
N GLU A 322 -14.03 15.65 20.90
CA GLU A 322 -14.89 16.83 20.76
C GLU A 322 -16.30 16.45 20.29
N SER A 323 -16.42 15.41 19.47
CA SER A 323 -17.70 14.86 19.00
C SER A 323 -18.43 14.01 20.07
N GLY A 324 -17.83 13.85 21.25
CA GLY A 324 -18.44 13.17 22.40
C GLY A 324 -18.13 11.67 22.51
N ILE A 325 -17.16 11.16 21.73
CA ILE A 325 -16.63 9.80 21.86
C ILE A 325 -15.64 9.78 23.04
N THR A 326 -15.97 9.04 24.09
CA THR A 326 -15.21 9.09 25.35
C THR A 326 -14.12 8.02 25.45
N ASN A 327 -14.22 6.94 24.69
CA ASN A 327 -13.29 5.82 24.72
C ASN A 327 -12.72 5.58 23.31
N PHE A 328 -11.64 6.28 22.98
CA PHE A 328 -10.91 6.11 21.72
C PHE A 328 -9.75 5.13 21.90
N ARG A 329 -9.81 4.01 21.17
CA ARG A 329 -8.74 3.00 21.12
C ARG A 329 -8.20 2.89 19.70
N ARG A 330 -6.90 3.09 19.52
CA ARG A 330 -6.25 2.85 18.24
C ARG A 330 -5.73 1.41 18.20
N VAL A 331 -5.98 0.71 17.10
CA VAL A 331 -5.36 -0.57 16.79
C VAL A 331 -3.92 -0.32 16.32
N PRO A 332 -2.89 -0.95 16.92
CA PRO A 332 -1.52 -0.91 16.41
C PRO A 332 -1.46 -1.37 14.95
N ALA A 333 -0.55 -0.78 14.17
CA ALA A 333 -0.20 -1.35 12.88
C ALA A 333 0.36 -2.78 13.08
N LEU A 334 0.34 -3.58 12.01
CA LEU A 334 0.80 -4.97 12.07
C LEU A 334 2.28 -5.07 12.46
N ASP A 335 3.10 -4.13 12.00
CA ASP A 335 4.55 -4.09 12.20
C ASP A 335 5.15 -5.50 11.98
N ILE A 336 5.64 -6.13 13.04
CA ILE A 336 6.28 -7.46 13.02
C ILE A 336 5.41 -8.55 13.63
N ASP A 337 4.07 -8.40 13.60
CA ASP A 337 3.15 -9.41 14.11
C ASP A 337 3.48 -10.79 13.50
N PRO A 338 3.73 -11.83 14.31
CA PRO A 338 4.17 -13.13 13.81
C PRO A 338 3.18 -13.78 12.82
N THR A 339 1.87 -13.54 13.00
CA THR A 339 0.84 -14.06 12.09
C THR A 339 0.95 -13.38 10.73
N PHE A 340 1.19 -12.06 10.74
CA PHE A 340 1.42 -11.30 9.52
C PHE A 340 2.70 -11.72 8.80
N ILE A 341 3.84 -11.82 9.51
CA ILE A 341 5.12 -12.26 8.92
C ILE A 341 4.99 -13.67 8.34
N SER A 342 4.32 -14.58 9.06
CA SER A 342 4.03 -15.92 8.54
C SER A 342 3.18 -15.87 7.27
N GLY A 343 2.18 -14.98 7.22
CA GLY A 343 1.37 -14.73 6.04
C GLY A 343 2.15 -14.17 4.85
N LEU A 344 3.10 -13.25 5.09
CA LEU A 344 4.02 -12.77 4.05
C LEU A 344 4.89 -13.90 3.49
N ALA A 345 5.36 -14.80 4.35
CA ALA A 345 6.10 -15.98 3.92
C ALA A 345 5.24 -16.93 3.08
N ASP A 346 3.96 -17.13 3.44
CA ASP A 346 2.99 -17.91 2.66
C ASP A 346 2.82 -17.30 1.25
N LEU A 347 2.64 -15.99 1.17
CA LEU A 347 2.49 -15.27 -0.11
C LEU A 347 3.71 -15.45 -1.02
N VAL A 348 4.93 -15.34 -0.47
CA VAL A 348 6.17 -15.57 -1.23
C VAL A 348 6.23 -17.00 -1.75
N GLN A 349 5.93 -18.00 -0.91
CA GLN A 349 5.96 -19.41 -1.33
C GLN A 349 4.88 -19.73 -2.36
N GLN A 350 3.67 -19.18 -2.21
CA GLN A 350 2.58 -19.31 -3.17
C GLN A 350 2.95 -18.68 -4.52
N SER A 351 3.56 -17.49 -4.52
CA SER A 351 4.04 -16.82 -5.74
C SER A 351 5.09 -17.66 -6.48
N MET A 352 6.03 -18.27 -5.74
CA MET A 352 7.06 -19.16 -6.29
C MET A 352 6.50 -20.48 -6.83
N ALA A 353 5.40 -20.99 -6.25
CA ALA A 353 4.77 -22.23 -6.69
C ALA A 353 3.69 -22.04 -7.77
N GLY A 354 3.13 -20.84 -7.85
CA GLY A 354 1.99 -20.49 -8.71
C GLY A 354 2.40 -19.94 -10.08
N PRO A 355 1.41 -19.47 -10.86
CA PRO A 355 1.67 -18.82 -12.13
C PRO A 355 2.51 -17.55 -11.93
N GLU A 356 3.43 -17.30 -12.86
CA GLU A 356 4.22 -16.09 -12.87
C GLU A 356 3.33 -14.88 -13.21
N VAL A 357 3.36 -13.87 -12.34
CA VAL A 357 2.80 -12.54 -12.60
C VAL A 357 3.97 -11.59 -12.78
N ASN A 358 4.22 -11.13 -14.00
CA ASN A 358 5.30 -10.19 -14.26
C ASN A 358 4.91 -8.74 -13.90
N LEU A 359 5.87 -7.80 -13.99
CA LEU A 359 5.65 -6.39 -13.68
C LEU A 359 4.54 -5.75 -14.53
N ASP A 360 4.43 -6.09 -15.82
CA ASP A 360 3.43 -5.50 -16.72
C ASP A 360 2.02 -5.94 -16.32
N GLN A 361 1.85 -7.22 -16.01
CA GLN A 361 0.58 -7.78 -15.51
C GLN A 361 0.22 -7.21 -14.14
N ALA A 362 1.20 -7.07 -13.24
CA ALA A 362 0.98 -6.51 -11.91
C ALA A 362 0.58 -5.03 -11.95
N ALA A 363 1.12 -4.25 -12.89
CA ALA A 363 0.81 -2.83 -13.06
C ALA A 363 -0.43 -2.54 -13.94
N ALA A 364 -0.98 -3.55 -14.62
CA ALA A 364 -2.10 -3.37 -15.55
C ALA A 364 -3.39 -2.90 -14.85
N LEU A 365 -4.18 -2.04 -15.49
CA LEU A 365 -5.49 -1.60 -14.99
C LEU A 365 -6.61 -2.25 -15.79
N SER A 366 -7.75 -2.54 -15.14
CA SER A 366 -8.85 -3.32 -15.73
C SER A 366 -9.55 -2.61 -16.89
N THR A 367 -9.44 -1.28 -16.96
CA THR A 367 -10.23 -0.50 -17.90
C THR A 367 -9.45 0.72 -18.37
N THR A 368 -9.17 0.81 -19.67
CA THR A 368 -8.90 2.10 -20.32
C THR A 368 -10.24 2.83 -20.47
N VAL A 369 -10.85 3.30 -19.38
CA VAL A 369 -12.02 4.20 -19.51
C VAL A 369 -11.46 5.54 -19.96
N LYS A 370 -11.83 5.93 -21.18
CA LYS A 370 -11.59 7.25 -21.80
C LYS A 370 -10.56 8.12 -21.05
N LEU A 371 -9.30 8.02 -21.46
CA LEU A 371 -8.55 9.26 -21.63
C LEU A 371 -9.49 10.13 -22.47
N TYR A 372 -10.08 11.17 -21.88
CA TYR A 372 -10.68 12.25 -22.65
C TYR A 372 -9.74 12.47 -23.84
N PRO A 373 -10.26 12.50 -25.08
CA PRO A 373 -9.38 12.63 -26.22
C PRO A 373 -8.48 13.82 -25.89
N GLN A 374 -7.15 13.59 -25.93
CA GLN A 374 -6.20 14.67 -26.08
C GLN A 374 -6.42 15.24 -27.48
N ASP A 375 -7.61 15.78 -27.73
CA ASP A 375 -7.86 16.63 -28.86
C ASP A 375 -6.95 17.80 -28.62
N LYS A 376 -5.85 17.78 -29.40
CA LYS A 376 -4.92 18.87 -29.61
C LYS A 376 -5.68 20.17 -29.40
N TRP A 377 -5.19 20.98 -28.44
CA TRP A 377 -5.49 22.40 -28.29
C TRP A 377 -6.25 22.99 -29.48
N ALA A 378 -7.56 22.79 -29.48
CA ALA A 378 -8.46 23.38 -30.44
C ALA A 378 -9.20 24.43 -29.63
N TRP A 379 -8.89 25.69 -29.91
CA TRP A 379 -9.75 26.80 -29.51
C TRP A 379 -11.09 26.61 -30.22
N GLY A 380 -11.96 25.81 -29.62
CA GLY A 380 -13.32 25.54 -30.05
C GLY A 380 -14.24 25.61 -28.85
N TRP A 381 -15.33 26.38 -28.98
CA TRP A 381 -16.38 26.44 -27.97
C TRP A 381 -17.10 25.08 -27.93
N ASN A 382 -16.79 24.28 -26.92
CA ASN A 382 -17.62 23.14 -26.52
C ASN A 382 -18.46 23.58 -25.30
N ASN A 383 -19.74 23.19 -25.30
CA ASN A 383 -20.75 23.60 -24.32
C ASN A 383 -20.81 22.70 -23.06
N SER A 384 -19.79 21.89 -22.78
CA SER A 384 -19.81 21.04 -21.58
C SER A 384 -19.45 21.88 -20.36
N SER A 385 -20.40 22.01 -19.42
CA SER A 385 -20.24 22.69 -18.13
C SER A 385 -19.04 22.16 -17.34
N GLU A 386 -18.68 20.89 -17.48
CA GLU A 386 -17.54 20.25 -16.82
C GLU A 386 -16.17 20.71 -17.37
N VAL A 387 -16.06 20.98 -18.69
CA VAL A 387 -14.83 21.53 -19.28
C VAL A 387 -14.64 22.99 -18.86
N TRP A 388 -15.73 23.73 -18.72
CA TRP A 388 -15.72 25.08 -18.16
C TRP A 388 -15.35 25.07 -16.67
N ASN A 389 -15.87 24.12 -15.89
CA ASN A 389 -15.53 23.95 -14.48
C ASN A 389 -14.06 23.53 -14.29
N GLY A 390 -13.54 22.61 -15.10
CA GLY A 390 -12.12 22.24 -15.09
C GLY A 390 -11.19 23.38 -15.51
N ARG A 391 -11.59 24.20 -16.49
CA ARG A 391 -10.87 25.41 -16.90
C ARG A 391 -10.93 26.51 -15.84
N LEU A 392 -12.08 26.73 -15.23
CA LEU A 392 -12.26 27.66 -14.11
C LEU A 392 -11.50 27.20 -12.87
N ALA A 393 -11.46 25.89 -12.60
CA ALA A 393 -10.68 25.31 -11.51
C ALA A 393 -9.18 25.43 -11.78
N MET A 394 -8.71 25.23 -13.01
CA MET A 394 -7.32 25.45 -13.39
C MET A 394 -6.92 26.93 -13.37
N VAL A 395 -7.83 27.83 -13.77
CA VAL A 395 -7.63 29.29 -13.67
C VAL A 395 -7.64 29.71 -12.20
N GLY A 396 -8.55 29.17 -11.39
CA GLY A 396 -8.62 29.38 -9.95
C GLY A 396 -7.39 28.85 -9.23
N PHE A 397 -6.91 27.67 -9.60
CA PHE A 397 -5.69 27.07 -9.07
C PHE A 397 -4.45 27.85 -9.51
N SER A 398 -4.40 28.32 -10.75
CA SER A 398 -3.30 29.15 -11.26
C SER A 398 -3.30 30.54 -10.63
N ALA A 399 -4.48 31.13 -10.41
CA ALA A 399 -4.66 32.41 -9.70
C ALA A 399 -4.30 32.27 -8.22
N PHE A 400 -4.71 31.17 -7.58
CA PHE A 400 -4.30 30.80 -6.23
C PHE A 400 -2.78 30.61 -6.13
N LEU A 401 -2.16 29.93 -7.10
CA LEU A 401 -0.70 29.78 -7.16
C LEU A 401 0.00 31.13 -7.35
N LEU A 402 -0.52 31.99 -8.24
CA LEU A 402 0.00 33.33 -8.49
C LEU A 402 -0.14 34.23 -7.26
N GLU A 403 -1.23 34.12 -6.53
CA GLU A 403 -1.47 34.85 -5.29
C GLU A 403 -0.53 34.40 -4.16
N LEU A 404 -0.33 33.08 -4.02
CA LEU A 404 0.69 32.48 -3.14
C LEU A 404 2.12 32.93 -3.48
N LEU A 405 2.44 33.08 -4.77
CA LEU A 405 3.78 33.49 -5.24
C LEU A 405 4.01 35.00 -5.16
N SER A 406 2.97 35.82 -5.32
CA SER A 406 3.07 37.28 -5.38
C SER A 406 2.81 37.97 -4.03
N GLY A 407 2.23 37.27 -3.06
CA GLY A 407 1.85 37.84 -1.75
C GLY A 407 0.84 38.98 -1.87
N ARG A 408 0.08 39.02 -2.97
CA ARG A 408 -0.94 40.05 -3.24
C ARG A 408 -2.14 39.41 -3.92
N GLY A 409 -3.32 39.60 -3.35
CA GLY A 409 -4.58 39.18 -3.92
C GLY A 409 -5.73 39.17 -2.91
N PRO A 410 -6.94 38.76 -3.33
CA PRO A 410 -8.15 38.81 -2.50
C PRO A 410 -8.10 37.91 -1.25
N LEU A 411 -7.40 36.76 -1.26
CA LEU A 411 -7.20 35.86 -0.12
C LEU A 411 -6.18 36.42 0.89
N HIS A 412 -5.09 37.06 0.43
CA HIS A 412 -4.18 37.82 1.31
C HIS A 412 -4.87 39.07 1.90
N ALA A 413 -5.75 39.73 1.14
CA ALA A 413 -6.46 40.93 1.57
C ALA A 413 -7.51 40.66 2.67
N ILE A 414 -7.97 39.42 2.80
CA ILE A 414 -8.92 38.97 3.83
C ILE A 414 -8.28 38.08 4.90
N GLY A 415 -6.95 37.90 4.87
CA GLY A 415 -6.18 37.18 5.88
C GLY A 415 -6.38 35.65 5.90
N LEU A 416 -6.81 35.07 4.76
CA LEU A 416 -7.03 33.62 4.60
C LEU A 416 -5.76 32.86 4.15
N LEU A 417 -4.77 33.59 3.65
CA LEU A 417 -3.40 33.17 3.31
C LEU A 417 -2.45 34.25 3.81
#